data_AF-A0A314V189-F1
#
_entry.id   AF-A0A314V189-F1
#
_cell.length_a   1.000
_cell.length_b   1.000
_cell.length_c   1.000
_cell.angle_alpha   90.00
_cell.angle_beta   90.00
_cell.angle_gamma   90.00
#
_symmetry.space_group_name_H-M   'P 1'
#
loop_
_entity.id
_entity.type
_entity.pdbx_description
1 polymer ?
#
loop_
_entity_poly.entity_id
_entity_poly.type
_entity_poly.pdbx_seq_one_letter_code
_entity_poly.pdbx_strand_id
1 'polypeptide(L)'
;MGVDAEDGDEADSMKLQKLAAQAKSFRPSDEFDEDSDDDFSDDEELQSPIDEVDPFILFVDAVKGMQASDPLRFQSLTQTLDFHYQALANGVAQHAEQRRAEIEKEKMEKASAATAS
;
A
#
# COMPACT_ATOMS: atom_id res chain seq x y z
N MET A 1 -30.71 -23.51 -65.81
CA MET A 1 -30.92 -22.07 -66.08
C MET A 1 -32.34 -21.77 -65.64
N GLY A 2 -32.70 -20.87 -64.74
CA GLY A 2 -32.07 -19.83 -63.89
C GLY A 2 -33.28 -19.17 -63.17
N VAL A 3 -33.31 -19.16 -61.83
CA VAL A 3 -33.32 -17.96 -60.98
C VAL A 3 -33.86 -16.69 -61.65
N ASP A 4 -35.02 -16.19 -61.20
CA ASP A 4 -35.20 -14.88 -60.51
C ASP A 4 -36.70 -14.73 -60.14
N ALA A 5 -37.10 -14.54 -58.87
CA ALA A 5 -37.10 -13.30 -58.08
C ALA A 5 -38.22 -12.33 -58.60
N GLU A 6 -38.95 -11.53 -57.84
CA GLU A 6 -38.77 -10.76 -56.62
C GLU A 6 -40.18 -10.30 -56.21
N ASP A 7 -40.61 -10.40 -54.94
CA ASP A 7 -41.58 -9.40 -54.38
C ASP A 7 -41.78 -9.52 -52.84
N GLY A 8 -40.75 -9.95 -52.09
CA GLY A 8 -40.89 -10.27 -50.66
C GLY A 8 -40.09 -9.40 -49.69
N ASP A 9 -39.17 -8.55 -50.16
CA ASP A 9 -38.07 -8.02 -49.32
C ASP A 9 -38.09 -6.49 -49.10
N GLU A 10 -39.09 -5.77 -49.61
CA GLU A 10 -39.15 -4.31 -49.42
C GLU A 10 -39.80 -3.91 -48.07
N ALA A 11 -40.75 -4.70 -47.56
CA ALA A 11 -41.45 -4.36 -46.32
C ALA A 11 -40.63 -4.68 -45.05
N ASP A 12 -39.80 -5.72 -45.10
CA ASP A 12 -38.93 -6.09 -43.98
C ASP A 12 -37.61 -5.30 -43.98
N SER A 13 -37.08 -4.90 -45.15
CA SER A 13 -35.90 -4.03 -45.23
C SER A 13 -36.16 -2.64 -44.63
N MET A 14 -37.33 -2.03 -44.84
CA MET A 14 -37.67 -0.75 -44.20
C MET A 14 -37.80 -0.86 -42.69
N LYS A 15 -38.34 -1.97 -42.17
CA LYS A 15 -38.40 -2.23 -40.73
C LYS A 15 -37.02 -2.48 -40.15
N LEU A 16 -36.19 -3.27 -40.82
CA LEU A 16 -34.80 -3.53 -40.43
C LEU A 16 -33.99 -2.23 -40.38
N GLN A 17 -34.16 -1.36 -41.38
CA GLN A 17 -33.46 -0.08 -41.45
C GLN A 17 -33.90 0.86 -40.31
N LYS A 18 -35.20 0.87 -39.98
CA LYS A 18 -35.75 1.68 -38.88
C LYS A 18 -35.28 1.15 -37.51
N LEU A 19 -35.24 -0.17 -37.33
CA LEU A 19 -34.66 -0.83 -36.15
C LEU A 19 -33.16 -0.56 -36.03
N ALA A 20 -32.41 -0.61 -37.14
CA ALA A 20 -30.98 -0.31 -37.15
C ALA A 20 -30.70 1.17 -36.82
N ALA A 21 -31.53 2.10 -37.31
CA ALA A 21 -31.43 3.51 -36.95
C ALA A 21 -31.74 3.75 -35.47
N GLN A 22 -32.75 3.07 -34.93
CA GLN A 22 -33.11 3.16 -33.52
C GLN A 22 -32.05 2.51 -32.61
N ALA A 23 -31.41 1.42 -33.05
CA ALA A 23 -30.30 0.81 -32.33
C ALA A 23 -29.04 1.71 -32.30
N LYS A 24 -28.79 2.50 -33.36
CA LYS A 24 -27.70 3.47 -33.37
C LYS A 24 -27.88 4.60 -32.34
N SER A 25 -29.11 4.99 -32.00
CA SER A 25 -29.36 5.99 -30.95
C SER A 25 -29.17 5.46 -29.52
N PHE A 26 -29.06 4.14 -29.34
CA PHE A 26 -28.75 3.51 -28.05
C PHE A 26 -27.29 3.10 -27.91
N ARG A 27 -26.44 3.33 -28.94
CA ARG A 27 -25.02 3.32 -28.69
C ARG A 27 -24.72 4.52 -27.79
N PRO A 28 -24.19 4.34 -26.56
CA PRO A 28 -23.52 5.45 -25.91
C PRO A 28 -22.48 5.95 -26.93
N SER A 29 -22.39 7.26 -27.12
CA SER A 29 -21.30 7.84 -27.89
C SER A 29 -20.02 7.16 -27.41
N ASP A 30 -19.34 6.44 -28.30
CA ASP A 30 -17.95 6.01 -28.09
C ASP A 30 -17.09 7.29 -28.12
N GLU A 31 -17.31 8.11 -27.12
CA GLU A 31 -16.52 9.22 -26.60
C GLU A 31 -16.08 8.82 -25.18
N PHE A 32 -16.02 7.51 -24.91
CA PHE A 32 -15.14 6.99 -23.88
C PHE A 32 -13.73 7.23 -24.40
N ASP A 33 -13.24 8.42 -24.05
CA ASP A 33 -11.84 8.79 -24.00
C ASP A 33 -11.00 7.55 -23.66
N GLU A 34 -10.28 7.04 -24.65
CA GLU A 34 -9.27 5.98 -24.53
C GLU A 34 -7.97 6.54 -23.88
N ASP A 35 -8.08 7.59 -23.04
CA ASP A 35 -6.97 8.31 -22.40
C ASP A 35 -7.04 8.31 -20.86
N SER A 36 -7.84 7.43 -20.25
CA SER A 36 -7.85 7.29 -18.77
C SER A 36 -7.00 6.12 -18.30
N ASP A 37 -5.77 6.00 -18.81
CA ASP A 37 -4.86 4.88 -18.51
C ASP A 37 -3.64 5.28 -17.64
N ASP A 38 -3.64 6.42 -16.95
CA ASP A 38 -2.52 6.74 -16.03
C ASP A 38 -2.84 7.69 -14.86
N ASP A 39 -4.05 7.61 -14.30
CA ASP A 39 -4.37 8.25 -13.00
C ASP A 39 -4.04 7.34 -11.80
N PHE A 40 -3.24 6.28 -11.99
CA PHE A 40 -2.41 5.77 -10.90
C PHE A 40 -1.16 6.64 -10.87
N SER A 41 -1.31 7.87 -10.40
CA SER A 41 -0.19 8.55 -9.77
C SER A 41 0.35 7.56 -8.74
N ASP A 42 1.54 7.04 -9.00
CA ASP A 42 2.37 6.27 -8.09
C ASP A 42 2.77 7.17 -6.90
N ASP A 43 1.76 7.68 -6.20
CA ASP A 43 1.87 8.35 -4.91
C ASP A 43 2.08 7.25 -3.86
N GLU A 44 3.12 6.45 -4.08
CA GLU A 44 3.69 5.48 -3.16
C GLU A 44 4.52 6.19 -2.06
N GLU A 45 4.46 7.52 -1.96
CA GLU A 45 4.91 8.28 -0.79
C GLU A 45 3.95 8.15 0.41
N LEU A 46 3.15 7.07 0.47
CA LEU A 46 2.39 6.70 1.65
C LEU A 46 3.35 6.24 2.74
N GLN A 47 3.88 7.21 3.48
CA GLN A 47 4.55 6.98 4.76
C GLN A 47 3.61 6.15 5.64
N SER A 48 3.97 4.90 5.85
CA SER A 48 3.20 4.00 6.68
C SER A 48 3.37 4.41 8.15
N PRO A 49 2.37 4.22 9.02
CA PRO A 49 2.51 4.50 10.45
C PRO A 49 3.67 3.76 11.13
N ILE A 50 4.24 2.71 10.51
CA ILE A 50 5.37 1.95 11.06
C ILE A 50 6.73 2.46 10.57
N ASP A 51 6.80 3.27 9.51
CA ASP A 51 8.06 3.75 8.93
C ASP A 51 8.87 4.62 9.90
N GLU A 52 8.20 5.27 10.85
CA GLU A 52 8.82 6.09 11.89
C GLU A 52 9.34 5.27 13.10
N VAL A 53 9.00 3.97 13.17
CA VAL A 53 9.28 3.12 14.33
C VAL A 53 10.59 2.38 14.14
N ASP A 54 11.57 2.64 15.01
CA ASP A 54 12.80 1.85 15.03
C ASP A 54 12.56 0.48 15.71
N PRO A 55 12.80 -0.63 15.00
CA PRO A 55 12.46 -1.97 15.49
C PRO A 55 13.30 -2.41 16.69
N PHE A 56 14.56 -1.97 16.78
CA PHE A 56 15.44 -2.33 17.90
C PHE A 56 15.04 -1.58 19.16
N ILE A 57 14.71 -0.29 19.01
CA ILE A 57 14.19 0.54 20.11
C ILE A 57 12.86 -0.04 20.60
N LEU A 58 11.94 -0.37 19.70
CA LEU A 58 10.64 -0.95 20.05
C LEU A 58 10.79 -2.26 20.82
N PHE A 59 11.66 -3.16 20.36
CA PHE A 59 11.93 -4.42 21.07
C PHE A 59 12.40 -4.17 22.50
N VAL A 60 13.40 -3.28 22.68
CA VAL A 60 13.94 -2.98 24.01
C VAL A 60 12.90 -2.34 24.91
N ASP A 61 12.08 -1.43 24.39
CA ASP A 61 11.00 -0.79 25.15
C ASP A 61 9.92 -1.78 25.54
N ALA A 62 9.54 -2.70 24.65
CA ALA A 62 8.59 -3.76 24.95
C ALA A 62 9.12 -4.69 26.06
N VAL A 63 10.40 -5.07 26.00
CA VAL A 63 11.04 -5.92 27.01
C VAL A 63 11.13 -5.19 28.36
N LYS A 64 11.54 -3.91 28.37
CA LYS A 64 11.57 -3.08 29.59
C LYS A 64 10.16 -2.85 30.16
N GLY A 65 9.17 -2.64 29.29
CA GLY A 65 7.77 -2.51 29.67
C GLY A 65 7.24 -3.79 30.32
N MET A 66 7.57 -4.96 29.76
CA MET A 66 7.26 -6.25 30.38
C MET A 66 7.97 -6.41 31.73
N GLN A 67 9.25 -6.05 31.82
CA GLN A 67 10.00 -6.11 33.09
C GLN A 67 9.37 -5.24 34.18
N ALA A 68 8.89 -4.05 33.82
CA ALA A 68 8.26 -3.11 34.76
C ALA A 68 6.84 -3.52 35.16
N SER A 69 6.06 -4.05 34.22
CA SER A 69 4.65 -4.42 34.44
C SER A 69 4.46 -5.83 35.01
N ASP A 70 5.31 -6.79 34.61
CA ASP A 70 5.28 -8.18 35.05
C ASP A 70 6.71 -8.74 35.22
N PRO A 71 7.36 -8.45 36.36
CA PRO A 71 8.73 -8.89 36.63
C PRO A 71 8.91 -10.41 36.64
N LEU A 72 7.88 -11.16 37.07
CA LEU A 72 7.92 -12.63 37.14
C LEU A 72 7.93 -13.25 35.75
N ARG A 73 7.13 -12.71 34.82
CA ARG A 73 7.13 -13.14 33.42
C ARG A 73 8.45 -12.83 32.73
N PHE A 74 9.02 -11.65 32.97
CA PHE A 74 10.34 -11.30 32.46
C PHE A 74 11.42 -12.28 32.97
N GLN A 75 11.50 -12.52 34.28
CA GLN A 75 12.47 -13.46 34.84
C GLN A 75 12.31 -14.87 34.26
N SER A 76 11.07 -15.36 34.17
CA SER A 76 10.78 -16.69 33.60
C SER A 76 11.25 -16.78 32.15
N LEU A 77 10.97 -15.77 31.33
CA LEU A 77 11.43 -15.70 29.95
C LEU A 77 12.96 -15.72 29.89
N THR A 78 13.64 -14.82 30.61
CA THR A 78 15.10 -14.70 30.57
C THR A 78 15.79 -15.98 31.02
N GLN A 79 15.25 -16.68 32.02
CA GLN A 79 15.81 -17.96 32.50
C GLN A 79 15.62 -19.12 31.52
N THR A 80 14.58 -19.09 30.68
CA THR A 80 14.35 -20.13 29.66
C THR A 80 15.21 -19.97 28.41
N LEU A 81 15.73 -18.76 28.17
CA LEU A 81 16.65 -18.51 27.07
C LEU A 81 18.01 -19.13 27.34
N ASP A 82 18.60 -19.76 26.32
CA ASP A 82 19.99 -20.18 26.39
C ASP A 82 20.95 -18.98 26.34
N PHE A 83 22.24 -19.25 26.56
CA PHE A 83 23.26 -18.21 26.56
C PHE A 83 23.34 -17.44 25.23
N HIS A 84 23.06 -18.08 24.10
CA HIS A 84 23.11 -17.43 22.80
C HIS A 84 22.03 -16.36 22.68
N TYR A 85 20.79 -16.68 23.04
CA TYR A 85 19.68 -15.72 22.99
C TYR A 85 19.79 -14.65 24.08
N GLN A 86 20.32 -14.98 25.26
CA GLN A 86 20.63 -13.98 26.28
C GLN A 86 21.70 -12.98 25.79
N ALA A 87 22.77 -13.46 25.16
CA ALA A 87 23.79 -12.60 24.58
C ALA A 87 23.23 -11.75 23.43
N LEU A 88 22.39 -12.33 22.57
CA LEU A 88 21.73 -11.61 21.49
C LEU A 88 20.83 -10.49 22.01
N ALA A 89 20.00 -10.76 23.02
CA ALA A 89 19.13 -9.75 23.63
C ALA A 89 19.92 -8.58 24.23
N ASN A 90 21.06 -8.86 24.88
CA ASN A 90 21.96 -7.82 25.36
C ASN A 90 22.61 -7.03 24.21
N GLY A 91 23.01 -7.70 23.14
CA GLY A 91 23.56 -7.04 21.94
C GLY A 91 22.53 -6.13 21.26
N VAL A 92 21.26 -6.57 21.16
CA VAL A 92 20.15 -5.74 20.67
C VAL A 92 19.93 -4.53 21.57
N ALA A 93 20.02 -4.69 22.90
CA ALA A 93 19.92 -3.57 23.82
C ALA A 93 21.01 -2.51 23.58
N GLN A 94 22.27 -2.93 23.40
CA GLN A 94 23.37 -2.03 23.08
C GLN A 94 23.17 -1.34 21.72
N HIS A 95 22.70 -2.08 20.70
CA HIS A 95 22.43 -1.51 19.39
C HIS A 95 21.30 -0.47 19.44
N ALA A 96 20.22 -0.74 20.20
CA ALA A 96 19.13 0.21 20.37
C ALA A 96 19.58 1.52 21.04
N GLU A 97 20.55 1.47 21.97
CA GLU A 97 21.15 2.67 22.56
C GLU A 97 21.89 3.52 21.53
N GLN A 98 22.65 2.89 20.63
CA GLN A 98 23.31 3.57 19.51
C GLN A 98 22.28 4.22 18.58
N ARG A 99 21.23 3.47 18.21
CA ARG A 99 20.12 3.98 17.38
C ARG A 99 19.41 5.18 17.99
N ARG A 100 19.19 5.19 19.31
CA ARG A 100 18.60 6.36 20.01
C ARG A 100 19.45 7.61 19.85
N ALA A 101 20.76 7.48 20.02
CA ALA A 101 21.69 8.60 19.88
C ALA A 101 21.77 9.11 18.43
N GLU A 102 21.77 8.21 17.44
CA GLU A 102 21.72 8.55 16.02
C GLU A 102 20.44 9.30 15.66
N ILE A 103 19.28 8.79 16.06
CA ILE A 103 17.98 9.42 15.80
C ILE A 103 17.89 10.80 16.47
N GLU A 104 18.40 10.94 17.70
CA GLU A 104 18.45 12.24 18.38
C GLU A 104 19.32 13.23 17.60
N LYS A 105 20.48 12.80 17.12
CA LYS A 105 21.38 13.60 16.29
C LYS A 105 20.70 14.02 14.97
N GLU A 106 20.09 13.08 14.24
CA GLU A 106 19.36 13.37 13.00
C GLU A 106 18.20 14.36 13.23
N LYS A 107 17.49 14.24 14.34
CA LYS A 107 16.42 15.18 14.72
C LYS A 107 16.97 16.59 14.96
N MET A 108 18.11 16.73 15.62
CA MET A 108 18.77 18.03 15.83
C MET A 108 19.26 18.64 14.50
N GLU A 109 19.83 17.82 13.60
CA GLU A 109 20.28 18.26 12.28
C GLU A 109 19.10 18.73 11.42
N LYS A 110 18.01 17.97 11.36
CA LYS A 110 16.78 18.38 10.65
C LYS A 110 16.18 19.67 11.21
N ALA A 111 16.15 19.83 12.53
CA ALA A 111 15.65 21.05 13.17
C ALA A 111 16.52 22.29 12.87
N SER A 112 17.85 22.12 12.83
CA SER A 112 18.77 23.21 12.48
C SER A 112 18.70 23.59 11.00
N ALA A 113 18.52 22.62 10.09
CA ALA A 113 18.28 22.88 8.67
C ALA A 113 16.94 23.61 8.43
N ALA A 114 15.88 23.23 9.15
CA ALA A 114 14.57 23.86 9.04
C ALA A 114 14.53 25.30 9.59
N THR A 115 15.46 25.68 10.47
CA THR A 115 15.56 27.03 11.03
C THR A 115 16.55 27.93 10.27
N ALA A 116 17.40 27.35 9.41
CA ALA A 116 18.34 28.07 8.55
C ALA A 116 17.78 28.39 7.15
N SER A 117 16.60 27.86 6.82
CA SER A 117 15.83 28.17 5.61
C SER A 117 14.76 29.22 5.87
#